data_AF-A0A519CTY4-F1
#
_entry.id   AF-A0A519CTY4-F1
#
_cell.length_a   1.000
_cell.length_b   1.000
_cell.length_c   1.000
_cell.angle_alpha   90.00
_cell.angle_beta   90.00
_cell.angle_gamma   90.00
#
_symmetry.space_group_name_H-M   'P 1'
#
loop_
_entity.id
_entity.type
_entity.pdbx_description
1 polymer ?
#
loop_
_entity_poly.entity_id
_entity_poly.type
_entity_poly.pdbx_seq_one_letter_code
_entity_poly.pdbx_strand_id
1 'polypeptide(L)'
;MVVDEIKNILEKNGYEVNLDTILRINTMIESIRDDNQINTLDYVIDWFNKKREESDMTVQEIGINDLDKWNVSSTTGNISHESQGFFEIIGVKVSNTFDREVGKKGWTQPMIANNPGGILGLLMKKFNGIPHYLVQAKAEPGNIGKLQLSPTLQATTSNLLKAHGGTKPLFAEYFDEEENPNIVYAKWQSEDGGRFH
;
A
#
# COMPACT_ATOMS: atom_id res chain seq x y z
N MET A 1 31.36 7.00 8.15
CA MET A 1 32.10 6.40 7.01
C MET A 1 31.34 6.38 5.67
N VAL A 2 30.07 6.78 5.58
CA VAL A 2 29.42 7.42 4.39
C VAL A 2 28.28 8.27 4.94
N VAL A 3 27.52 7.72 5.90
CA VAL A 3 26.51 8.43 6.70
C VAL A 3 27.07 9.72 7.30
N ASP A 4 28.22 9.65 7.97
CA ASP A 4 28.87 10.84 8.56
C ASP A 4 29.30 11.87 7.49
N GLU A 5 29.68 11.42 6.30
CA GLU A 5 30.07 12.34 5.21
C GLU A 5 28.84 13.07 4.66
N ILE A 6 27.74 12.33 4.42
CA ILE A 6 26.46 12.91 4.00
C ILE A 6 25.93 13.86 5.07
N LYS A 7 25.99 13.46 6.36
CA LYS A 7 25.64 14.32 7.50
C LYS A 7 26.44 15.62 7.47
N ASN A 8 27.76 15.54 7.36
CA ASN A 8 28.62 16.73 7.34
C ASN A 8 28.32 17.64 6.14
N ILE A 9 28.00 17.07 4.98
CA ILE A 9 27.58 17.84 3.80
C ILE A 9 26.25 18.56 4.06
N LEU A 10 25.27 17.88 4.64
CA LEU A 10 23.98 18.47 4.98
C LEU A 10 24.12 19.62 5.97
N GLU A 11 24.87 19.40 7.06
CA GLU A 11 25.14 20.43 8.08
C GLU A 11 25.87 21.64 7.47
N LYS A 12 26.88 21.40 6.62
CA LYS A 12 27.61 22.47 5.93
C LYS A 12 26.72 23.33 5.01
N ASN A 13 25.65 22.77 4.48
CA ASN A 13 24.68 23.48 3.64
C ASN A 13 23.48 24.03 4.44
N GLY A 14 23.54 24.02 5.77
CA GLY A 14 22.53 24.62 6.64
C GLY A 14 21.28 23.76 6.84
N TYR A 15 21.31 22.48 6.49
CA TYR A 15 20.22 21.56 6.79
C TYR A 15 20.28 21.08 8.25
N GLU A 16 19.13 21.00 8.91
CA GLU A 16 19.01 20.38 10.23
C GLU A 16 19.12 18.86 10.09
N VAL A 17 20.06 18.26 10.82
CA VAL A 17 20.24 16.80 10.86
C VAL A 17 19.78 16.26 12.21
N ASN A 18 18.59 15.70 12.22
CA ASN A 18 18.01 15.02 13.38
C ASN A 18 17.96 13.48 13.15
N LEU A 19 17.36 12.74 14.09
CA LEU A 19 17.26 11.28 14.01
C LEU A 19 16.50 10.80 12.76
N ASP A 20 15.45 11.51 12.32
CA ASP A 20 14.72 11.18 11.08
C ASP A 20 15.63 11.34 9.85
N THR A 21 16.38 12.44 9.79
CA THR A 21 17.36 12.67 8.71
C THR A 21 18.40 11.54 8.65
N ILE A 22 18.94 11.14 9.80
CA ILE A 22 19.92 10.04 9.88
C ILE A 22 19.29 8.71 9.46
N LEU A 23 18.07 8.41 9.89
CA LEU A 23 17.36 7.19 9.50
C LEU A 23 17.16 7.15 7.98
N ARG A 24 16.76 8.26 7.36
CA ARG A 24 16.60 8.34 5.89
C ARG A 24 17.91 8.13 5.15
N ILE A 25 19.03 8.67 5.63
CA ILE A 25 20.35 8.44 5.03
C ILE A 25 20.69 6.95 5.10
N ASN A 26 20.48 6.31 6.25
CA ASN A 26 20.69 4.88 6.40
C ASN A 26 19.82 4.07 5.43
N THR A 27 18.51 4.35 5.38
CA THR A 27 17.57 3.69 4.47
C THR A 27 17.98 3.86 3.00
N MET A 28 18.44 5.05 2.60
CA MET A 28 18.91 5.30 1.23
C MET A 28 20.19 4.53 0.91
N ILE A 29 21.13 4.42 1.86
CA ILE A 29 22.34 3.62 1.67
C ILE A 29 21.99 2.13 1.61
N GLU A 30 21.06 1.67 2.44
CA GLU A 30 20.57 0.29 2.43
C GLU A 30 19.87 -0.04 1.10
N SER A 31 19.08 0.87 0.52
CA SER A 31 18.30 0.61 -0.69
C SER A 31 19.11 0.55 -1.98
N ILE A 32 20.31 1.14 -2.02
CA ILE A 32 21.19 1.13 -3.20
C ILE A 32 22.21 -0.01 -3.20
N ARG A 33 22.28 -0.79 -2.12
CA ARG A 33 23.18 -1.93 -2.01
C ARG A 33 22.55 -3.17 -2.62
N ASP A 34 23.39 -3.93 -3.32
CA ASP A 34 23.06 -5.28 -3.79
C ASP A 34 23.95 -6.29 -3.04
N ASP A 35 23.73 -6.40 -1.73
CA ASP A 35 24.44 -7.30 -0.81
C ASP A 35 23.53 -8.40 -0.26
N ASN A 36 22.47 -8.74 -1.01
CA ASN A 36 21.52 -9.80 -0.69
C ASN A 36 22.25 -11.13 -0.45
N GLN A 37 21.94 -11.77 0.68
CA GLN A 37 22.67 -12.97 1.13
C GLN A 37 21.88 -14.26 0.95
N ILE A 38 20.58 -14.17 0.64
CA ILE A 38 19.69 -15.32 0.66
C ILE A 38 19.41 -15.81 -0.76
N ASN A 39 18.95 -14.91 -1.63
CA ASN A 39 18.50 -15.27 -2.97
C ASN A 39 19.13 -14.35 -4.00
N THR A 40 19.58 -14.87 -5.14
CA THR A 40 20.00 -14.01 -6.26
C THR A 40 18.79 -13.36 -6.91
N LEU A 41 19.00 -12.26 -7.65
CA LEU A 41 17.94 -11.63 -8.43
C LEU A 41 17.31 -12.61 -9.43
N ASP A 42 18.13 -13.39 -10.13
CA ASP A 42 17.66 -14.41 -11.07
C ASP A 42 16.75 -15.43 -10.39
N TYR A 43 17.12 -15.90 -9.20
CA TYR A 43 16.27 -16.79 -8.42
C TYR A 43 14.92 -16.15 -8.09
N VAL A 44 14.90 -14.88 -7.69
CA VAL A 44 13.66 -14.16 -7.34
C VAL A 44 12.77 -14.01 -8.58
N ILE A 45 13.35 -13.71 -9.74
CA ILE A 45 12.64 -13.62 -11.01
C ILE A 45 12.01 -14.97 -11.36
N ASP A 46 12.78 -16.06 -11.31
CA ASP A 46 12.30 -17.41 -11.61
C ASP A 46 11.20 -17.86 -10.64
N TRP A 47 11.41 -17.65 -9.34
CA TRP A 47 10.43 -17.94 -8.30
C TRP A 47 9.11 -17.19 -8.53
N PHE A 48 9.20 -15.90 -8.84
CA PHE A 48 8.02 -15.06 -9.04
C PHE A 48 7.27 -15.42 -10.33
N ASN A 49 7.99 -15.70 -11.42
CA ASN A 49 7.38 -16.16 -12.66
C ASN A 49 6.68 -17.50 -12.48
N LYS A 50 7.31 -18.45 -11.79
CA LYS A 50 6.67 -19.72 -11.43
C LYS A 50 5.40 -19.51 -10.62
N LYS A 51 5.38 -18.57 -9.66
CA LYS A 51 4.18 -18.23 -8.89
C LYS A 51 3.05 -17.66 -9.75
N ARG A 52 3.39 -16.89 -10.79
CA ARG A 52 2.40 -16.39 -11.76
C ARG A 52 1.83 -17.51 -12.61
N GLU A 53 2.67 -18.41 -13.10
CA GLU A 53 2.25 -19.57 -13.89
C GLU A 53 1.34 -20.52 -13.10
N GLU A 54 1.65 -20.73 -11.82
CA GLU A 54 0.86 -21.56 -10.89
C GLU A 54 -0.49 -20.94 -10.50
N SER A 55 -0.74 -19.65 -10.82
CA SER A 55 -1.96 -18.96 -10.40
C SER A 55 -3.17 -19.36 -11.24
N ASP A 56 -4.16 -19.94 -10.58
CA ASP A 56 -5.47 -20.32 -11.11
C ASP A 56 -6.47 -19.16 -11.22
N MET A 57 -6.12 -17.95 -10.73
CA MET A 57 -7.00 -16.80 -10.76
C MET A 57 -7.41 -16.43 -12.19
N THR A 58 -8.71 -16.30 -12.41
CA THR A 58 -9.32 -15.78 -13.63
C THR A 58 -10.01 -14.47 -13.35
N VAL A 59 -9.83 -13.49 -14.23
CA VAL A 59 -10.46 -12.17 -14.12
C VAL A 59 -11.23 -11.91 -15.41
N GLN A 60 -12.48 -11.50 -15.27
CA GLN A 60 -13.36 -11.15 -16.37
C GLN A 60 -14.00 -9.80 -16.10
N GLU A 61 -14.05 -8.95 -17.12
CA GLU A 61 -14.83 -7.72 -17.07
C GLU A 61 -16.33 -8.04 -17.24
N ILE A 62 -17.15 -7.50 -16.35
CA ILE A 62 -18.60 -7.67 -16.34
C ILE A 62 -19.28 -6.30 -16.19
N GLY A 63 -20.57 -6.22 -16.54
CA GLY A 63 -21.33 -4.99 -16.37
C GLY A 63 -21.49 -4.64 -14.90
N ILE A 64 -21.59 -3.34 -14.58
CA ILE A 64 -21.74 -2.89 -13.19
C ILE A 64 -23.03 -3.40 -12.53
N ASN A 65 -24.07 -3.63 -13.33
CA ASN A 65 -25.34 -4.18 -12.87
C ASN A 65 -25.32 -5.71 -12.73
N ASP A 66 -24.22 -6.37 -13.16
CA ASP A 66 -24.02 -7.81 -13.04
C ASP A 66 -23.16 -8.16 -11.80
N LEU A 67 -22.71 -7.16 -11.04
CA LEU A 67 -21.92 -7.37 -9.82
C LEU A 67 -22.77 -8.06 -8.74
N ASP A 68 -22.33 -9.23 -8.29
CA ASP A 68 -22.95 -9.94 -7.16
C ASP A 68 -22.81 -9.12 -5.87
N LYS A 69 -23.91 -8.90 -5.15
CA LYS A 69 -24.00 -8.18 -3.86
C LYS A 69 -23.58 -6.71 -3.87
N TRP A 70 -23.42 -6.11 -5.05
CA TRP A 70 -23.22 -4.67 -5.19
C TRP A 70 -24.50 -4.04 -5.74
N ASN A 71 -24.86 -2.89 -5.18
CA ASN A 71 -26.09 -2.18 -5.54
C ASN A 71 -25.76 -0.80 -6.09
N VAL A 72 -26.49 -0.40 -7.13
CA VAL A 72 -26.52 0.98 -7.61
C VAL A 72 -27.74 1.67 -7.00
N SER A 73 -27.50 2.66 -6.15
CA SER A 73 -28.57 3.44 -5.51
C SER A 73 -29.41 4.17 -6.55
N SER A 74 -30.72 3.92 -6.58
CA SER A 74 -31.65 4.63 -7.49
C SER A 74 -31.79 6.12 -7.17
N THR A 75 -31.45 6.53 -5.95
CA THR A 75 -31.59 7.91 -5.48
C THR A 75 -30.32 8.71 -5.71
N THR A 76 -29.14 8.13 -5.44
CA THR A 76 -27.86 8.83 -5.48
C THR A 76 -26.97 8.44 -6.66
N GLY A 77 -27.19 7.27 -7.26
CA GLY A 77 -26.30 6.68 -8.25
C GLY A 77 -25.03 6.07 -7.68
N ASN A 78 -24.83 6.09 -6.35
CA ASN A 78 -23.67 5.49 -5.71
C ASN A 78 -23.69 3.96 -5.86
N ILE A 79 -22.50 3.35 -5.92
CA ILE A 79 -22.32 1.90 -5.99
C ILE A 79 -21.68 1.41 -4.69
N SER A 80 -22.36 0.54 -3.94
CA SER A 80 -21.86 -0.01 -2.68
C SER A 80 -22.21 -1.48 -2.49
N HIS A 81 -21.38 -2.19 -1.71
CA HIS A 81 -21.64 -3.57 -1.34
C HIS A 81 -22.74 -3.66 -0.27
N GLU A 82 -23.59 -4.68 -0.31
CA GLU A 82 -24.70 -4.89 0.64
C GLU A 82 -24.27 -4.89 2.11
N SER A 83 -23.07 -5.39 2.39
CA SER A 83 -22.50 -5.42 3.75
C SER A 83 -21.95 -4.08 4.24
N GLN A 84 -21.91 -3.05 3.39
CA GLN A 84 -21.21 -1.78 3.63
C GLN A 84 -19.69 -1.92 3.87
N GLY A 85 -19.12 -3.09 3.54
CA GLY A 85 -17.67 -3.31 3.53
C GLY A 85 -17.01 -2.89 2.22
N PHE A 86 -15.69 -3.11 2.13
CA PHE A 86 -14.84 -2.76 0.99
C PHE A 86 -14.73 -1.24 0.75
N PHE A 87 -15.53 -0.70 -0.17
CA PHE A 87 -15.53 0.70 -0.59
C PHE A 87 -16.88 1.03 -1.25
N GLU A 88 -17.08 2.32 -1.52
CA GLU A 88 -18.21 2.86 -2.29
C GLU A 88 -17.69 3.67 -3.48
N ILE A 89 -18.39 3.65 -4.61
CA ILE A 89 -18.18 4.62 -5.68
C ILE A 89 -19.21 5.74 -5.55
N ILE A 90 -18.72 6.96 -5.37
CA ILE A 90 -19.54 8.16 -5.21
C ILE A 90 -19.29 9.15 -6.35
N GLY A 91 -20.27 10.00 -6.64
CA GLY A 91 -20.06 11.19 -7.46
C GLY A 91 -19.61 12.38 -6.60
N VAL A 92 -18.54 13.06 -6.99
CA VAL A 92 -18.10 14.30 -6.34
C VAL A 92 -18.28 15.49 -7.27
N LYS A 93 -18.42 16.68 -6.69
CA LYS A 93 -18.37 17.96 -7.40
C LYS A 93 -17.34 18.87 -6.75
N VAL A 94 -16.31 19.24 -7.50
CA VAL A 94 -15.28 20.19 -7.06
C VAL A 94 -15.63 21.57 -7.58
N SER A 95 -15.80 22.52 -6.66
CA SER A 95 -16.06 23.93 -6.95
C SER A 95 -14.81 24.79 -6.74
N ASN A 96 -14.87 26.01 -7.26
CA ASN A 96 -13.74 26.94 -7.19
C ASN A 96 -13.37 27.31 -5.75
N THR A 97 -12.07 27.32 -5.46
CA THR A 97 -11.51 27.86 -4.22
C THR A 97 -10.76 29.16 -4.54
N PHE A 98 -10.41 29.95 -3.52
CA PHE A 98 -9.71 31.23 -3.73
C PHE A 98 -8.25 31.02 -4.19
N ASP A 99 -7.75 29.80 -3.98
CA ASP A 99 -6.36 29.41 -3.90
C ASP A 99 -5.99 28.29 -4.90
N ARG A 100 -6.95 27.83 -5.72
CA ARG A 100 -6.71 26.99 -6.90
C ARG A 100 -7.53 27.44 -8.09
N GLU A 101 -6.92 27.47 -9.27
CA GLU A 101 -7.63 27.70 -10.53
C GLU A 101 -8.48 26.48 -10.89
N VAL A 102 -9.70 26.44 -10.37
CA VAL A 102 -10.75 25.54 -10.86
C VAL A 102 -11.57 26.33 -11.87
N GLY A 103 -11.88 25.74 -13.01
CA GLY A 103 -12.74 26.40 -14.00
C GLY A 103 -14.02 26.92 -13.34
N LYS A 104 -14.55 28.07 -13.78
CA LYS A 104 -15.69 28.75 -13.13
C LYS A 104 -16.91 27.86 -12.85
N LYS A 105 -17.07 26.76 -13.60
CA LYS A 105 -18.18 25.80 -13.46
C LYS A 105 -17.86 24.60 -12.56
N GLY A 106 -16.62 24.45 -12.10
CA GLY A 106 -16.15 23.24 -11.43
C GLY A 106 -16.06 22.04 -12.37
N TRP A 107 -15.79 20.87 -11.80
CA TRP A 107 -15.91 19.58 -12.48
C TRP A 107 -16.56 18.54 -11.56
N THR A 108 -16.99 17.44 -12.16
CA THR A 108 -17.55 16.28 -11.48
C THR A 108 -16.83 15.02 -11.92
N GLN A 109 -16.65 14.07 -11.02
CA GLN A 109 -16.07 12.77 -11.33
C GLN A 109 -16.57 11.71 -10.34
N PRO A 110 -16.52 10.42 -10.72
CA PRO A 110 -16.60 9.35 -9.74
C PRO A 110 -15.31 9.30 -8.89
N MET A 111 -15.46 8.90 -7.63
CA MET A 111 -14.36 8.63 -6.71
C MET A 111 -14.68 7.41 -5.84
N ILE A 112 -13.64 6.71 -5.41
CA ILE A 112 -13.71 5.64 -4.42
C ILE A 112 -13.75 6.31 -3.04
N ALA A 113 -14.78 6.03 -2.25
CA ALA A 113 -14.97 6.53 -0.90
C ALA A 113 -15.25 5.39 0.07
N ASN A 114 -15.38 5.71 1.36
CA ASN A 114 -15.67 4.74 2.42
C ASN A 114 -14.70 3.55 2.44
N ASN A 115 -13.47 3.78 1.98
CA ASN A 115 -12.37 2.84 2.11
C ASN A 115 -11.83 2.97 3.54
N PRO A 116 -11.94 1.94 4.40
CA PRO A 116 -11.53 2.01 5.80
C PRO A 116 -10.01 2.16 5.98
N GLY A 117 -9.25 2.17 4.87
CA GLY A 117 -7.80 2.12 4.89
C GLY A 117 -7.30 0.78 5.43
N GLY A 118 -6.01 0.73 5.71
CA GLY A 118 -5.38 -0.49 6.18
C GLY A 118 -3.91 -0.31 6.54
N ILE A 119 -3.29 -1.43 6.86
CA ILE A 119 -1.86 -1.51 7.12
C ILE A 119 -1.18 -2.05 5.87
N LEU A 120 -0.16 -1.32 5.42
CA LEU A 120 0.85 -1.77 4.48
C LEU A 120 2.16 -1.93 5.25
N GLY A 121 2.54 -3.17 5.49
CA GLY A 121 3.60 -3.52 6.44
C GLY A 121 4.68 -4.41 5.83
N LEU A 122 5.94 -4.06 6.05
CA LEU A 122 7.09 -4.90 5.73
C LEU A 122 7.78 -5.36 7.01
N LEU A 123 7.99 -6.66 7.14
CA LEU A 123 8.89 -7.21 8.14
C LEU A 123 10.33 -7.14 7.65
N MET A 124 11.19 -6.64 8.54
CA MET A 124 12.63 -6.58 8.31
C MET A 124 13.33 -7.53 9.28
N LYS A 125 14.30 -8.28 8.76
CA LYS A 125 15.23 -9.08 9.55
C LYS A 125 16.65 -8.87 9.02
N LYS A 126 17.60 -8.66 9.93
CA LYS A 126 19.02 -8.60 9.56
C LYS A 126 19.60 -10.02 9.52
N PHE A 127 20.27 -10.36 8.43
CA PHE A 127 21.08 -11.55 8.26
C PHE A 127 22.54 -11.11 8.09
N ASN A 128 23.42 -11.52 9.02
CA ASN A 128 24.81 -11.06 9.10
C ASN A 128 24.97 -9.53 8.98
N GLY A 129 24.07 -8.79 9.63
CA GLY A 129 24.04 -7.33 9.61
C GLY A 129 23.34 -6.69 8.41
N ILE A 130 23.00 -7.46 7.37
CA ILE A 130 22.34 -6.97 6.15
C ILE A 130 20.81 -7.06 6.28
N PRO A 131 20.05 -5.95 6.12
CA PRO A 131 18.60 -5.97 6.20
C PRO A 131 17.98 -6.73 5.03
N HIS A 132 17.03 -7.62 5.33
CA HIS A 132 16.19 -8.29 4.34
C HIS A 132 14.73 -8.00 4.67
N TYR A 133 13.92 -7.79 3.64
CA TYR A 133 12.51 -7.47 3.75
C TYR A 133 11.67 -8.61 3.21
N LEU A 134 10.68 -9.05 3.99
CA LEU A 134 9.80 -10.12 3.57
C LEU A 134 8.71 -9.56 2.65
N VAL A 135 8.67 -10.01 1.40
CA VAL A 135 7.63 -9.65 0.44
C VAL A 135 6.73 -10.85 0.16
N GLN A 136 5.54 -10.59 -0.35
CA GLN A 136 4.60 -11.62 -0.77
C GLN A 136 4.32 -11.52 -2.27
N ALA A 137 4.28 -12.66 -2.97
CA ALA A 137 3.65 -12.72 -4.30
C ALA A 137 2.12 -12.76 -4.09
N LYS A 138 1.45 -11.63 -4.27
CA LYS A 138 0.03 -11.46 -3.94
C LYS A 138 -0.80 -11.38 -5.22
N ALA A 139 -1.84 -12.21 -5.29
CA ALA A 139 -2.83 -12.16 -6.35
C ALA A 139 -3.85 -11.06 -6.03
N GLU A 140 -4.06 -10.16 -6.99
CA GLU A 140 -5.13 -9.16 -6.91
C GLU A 140 -5.78 -9.03 -8.30
N PRO A 141 -7.11 -8.94 -8.40
CA PRO A 141 -7.81 -9.02 -9.69
C PRO A 141 -7.45 -7.87 -10.64
N GLY A 142 -6.97 -6.73 -10.13
CA GLY A 142 -6.50 -5.59 -10.93
C GLY A 142 -5.05 -5.70 -11.41
N ASN A 143 -4.30 -6.72 -11.00
CA ASN A 143 -2.88 -6.83 -11.33
C ASN A 143 -2.66 -7.32 -12.76
N ILE A 144 -1.82 -6.60 -13.50
CA ILE A 144 -1.23 -7.11 -14.74
C ILE A 144 -0.39 -8.36 -14.40
N GLY A 145 -0.71 -9.48 -15.04
CA GLY A 145 -0.03 -10.76 -14.79
C GLY A 145 -0.47 -11.47 -13.51
N LYS A 146 -1.67 -11.16 -12.98
CA LYS A 146 -2.34 -11.79 -11.83
C LYS A 146 -1.69 -11.52 -10.47
N LEU A 147 -0.38 -11.72 -10.35
CA LEU A 147 0.37 -11.50 -9.11
C LEU A 147 1.33 -10.32 -9.25
N GLN A 148 1.54 -9.61 -8.14
CA GLN A 148 2.61 -8.62 -7.95
C GLN A 148 3.33 -8.89 -6.62
N LEU A 149 4.51 -8.30 -6.43
CA LEU A 149 5.17 -8.30 -5.13
C LEU A 149 4.50 -7.24 -4.25
N SER A 150 3.94 -7.67 -3.14
CA SER A 150 3.32 -6.81 -2.13
C SER A 150 4.16 -6.78 -0.85
N PRO A 151 3.88 -5.85 0.07
CA PRO A 151 4.38 -5.90 1.44
C PRO A 151 4.06 -7.25 2.14
N THR A 152 4.73 -7.52 3.25
CA THR A 152 4.48 -8.71 4.09
C THR A 152 3.02 -8.80 4.51
N LEU A 153 2.47 -7.65 4.92
CA LEU A 153 1.08 -7.49 5.29
C LEU A 153 0.47 -6.38 4.43
N GLN A 154 -0.61 -6.71 3.73
CA GLN A 154 -1.47 -5.75 3.07
C GLN A 154 -2.91 -6.13 3.43
N ALA A 155 -3.48 -5.43 4.41
CA ALA A 155 -4.77 -5.74 4.99
C ALA A 155 -5.54 -4.48 5.38
N THR A 156 -6.83 -4.45 5.02
CA THR A 156 -7.75 -3.41 5.49
C THR A 156 -8.06 -3.60 6.98
N THR A 157 -8.46 -2.51 7.64
CA THR A 157 -8.87 -2.53 9.06
C THR A 157 -9.99 -3.55 9.31
N SER A 158 -10.95 -3.67 8.38
CA SER A 158 -12.05 -4.65 8.46
C SER A 158 -11.57 -6.11 8.44
N ASN A 159 -10.53 -6.40 7.66
CA ASN A 159 -9.94 -7.73 7.57
C ASN A 159 -9.11 -8.06 8.82
N LEU A 160 -8.39 -7.09 9.38
CA LEU A 160 -7.62 -7.26 10.62
C LEU A 160 -8.53 -7.57 11.82
N LEU A 161 -9.68 -6.89 11.90
CA LEU A 161 -10.69 -7.09 12.95
C LEU A 161 -11.56 -8.34 12.75
N LYS A 162 -11.30 -9.14 11.70
CA LYS A 162 -12.11 -10.31 11.31
C LYS A 162 -13.62 -10.00 11.20
N ALA A 163 -13.98 -8.80 10.76
CA ALA A 163 -15.38 -8.37 10.68
C ALA A 163 -16.26 -9.26 9.77
N HIS A 164 -15.62 -10.06 8.90
CA HIS A 164 -16.27 -10.99 7.98
C HIS A 164 -16.05 -12.48 8.35
N GLY A 165 -15.53 -12.78 9.55
CA GLY A 165 -15.32 -14.17 10.02
C GLY A 165 -14.17 -14.92 9.34
N GLY A 166 -13.34 -14.23 8.55
CA GLY A 166 -12.17 -14.79 7.88
C GLY A 166 -10.98 -15.04 8.81
N THR A 167 -9.97 -15.74 8.29
CA THR A 167 -8.70 -15.98 8.99
C THR A 167 -7.91 -14.67 9.10
N LYS A 168 -7.20 -14.46 10.22
CA LYS A 168 -6.28 -13.30 10.36
C LYS A 168 -5.24 -13.40 9.24
N PRO A 169 -4.90 -12.30 8.54
CA PRO A 169 -3.82 -12.32 7.56
C PRO A 169 -2.52 -12.86 8.17
N LEU A 170 -1.72 -13.57 7.38
CA LEU A 170 -0.41 -14.05 7.84
C LEU A 170 0.43 -12.88 8.34
N PHE A 171 1.15 -13.10 9.44
CA PHE A 171 2.06 -12.15 10.08
C PHE A 171 1.39 -10.90 10.67
N ALA A 172 0.05 -10.83 10.75
CA ALA A 172 -0.64 -9.66 11.26
C ALA A 172 -0.31 -9.35 12.74
N GLU A 173 0.08 -10.35 13.53
CA GLU A 173 0.57 -10.19 14.91
C GLU A 173 1.81 -9.29 15.02
N TYR A 174 2.64 -9.20 13.99
CA TYR A 174 3.82 -8.34 14.00
C TYR A 174 3.52 -6.87 13.70
N PHE A 175 2.27 -6.56 13.37
CA PHE A 175 1.79 -5.20 13.07
C PHE A 175 0.69 -4.76 14.04
N ASP A 176 0.51 -5.52 15.12
CA ASP A 176 -0.50 -5.30 16.15
C ASP A 176 0.12 -4.46 17.27
N GLU A 177 -0.36 -3.25 17.52
CA GLU A 177 0.24 -2.34 18.52
C GLU A 177 0.20 -2.94 19.94
N GLU A 178 -0.81 -3.75 20.24
CA GLU A 178 -0.94 -4.43 21.55
C GLU A 178 0.20 -5.43 21.80
N GLU A 179 0.80 -5.96 20.74
CA GLU A 179 1.94 -6.88 20.80
C GLU A 179 3.29 -6.15 20.87
N ASN A 180 3.28 -4.82 21.01
CA ASN A 180 4.45 -3.95 21.14
C ASN A 180 5.54 -4.21 20.08
N PRO A 181 5.22 -4.05 18.78
CA PRO A 181 6.12 -4.38 17.69
C PRO A 181 7.32 -3.43 17.67
N ASN A 182 8.47 -3.92 17.21
CA ASN A 182 9.64 -3.08 17.00
C ASN A 182 9.48 -2.25 15.72
N ILE A 183 8.88 -1.07 15.85
CA ILE A 183 8.59 -0.18 14.73
C ILE A 183 9.85 0.59 14.33
N VAL A 184 10.35 0.31 13.12
CA VAL A 184 11.43 1.09 12.50
C VAL A 184 10.88 2.40 11.91
N TYR A 185 9.70 2.34 11.30
CA TYR A 185 9.01 3.49 10.70
C TYR A 185 7.51 3.22 10.61
N ALA A 186 6.69 4.20 10.98
CA ALA A 186 5.25 4.18 10.79
C ALA A 186 4.74 5.59 10.49
N LYS A 187 3.85 5.71 9.49
CA LYS A 187 3.22 6.99 9.13
C LYS A 187 1.93 6.75 8.35
N TRP A 188 0.93 7.60 8.60
CA TRP A 188 -0.25 7.70 7.75
C TRP A 188 0.09 8.35 6.41
N GLN A 189 -0.32 7.69 5.34
CA GLN A 189 -0.19 8.17 3.97
C GLN A 189 -1.55 8.09 3.30
N SER A 190 -1.80 9.02 2.37
CA SER A 190 -2.97 8.99 1.51
C SER A 190 -2.67 8.24 0.21
N GLU A 191 -3.70 7.64 -0.36
CA GLU A 191 -3.69 7.12 -1.73
C GLU A 191 -3.82 8.26 -2.77
N ASP A 192 -4.04 7.90 -4.04
CA ASP A 192 -4.25 8.86 -5.12
C ASP A 192 -5.51 9.72 -4.92
N GLY A 193 -5.33 10.98 -4.51
CA GLY A 193 -6.41 11.95 -4.32
C GLY A 193 -7.18 12.34 -5.60
N GLY A 194 -6.73 11.89 -6.79
CA GLY A 194 -7.49 11.98 -8.03
C GLY A 194 -8.52 10.86 -8.21
N ARG A 195 -8.52 9.84 -7.35
CA ARG A 195 -9.40 8.66 -7.42
C ARG A 195 -10.04 8.30 -6.09
N PHE A 196 -9.35 8.51 -4.97
CA PHE A 196 -9.81 8.22 -3.63
C PHE A 196 -10.22 9.51 -2.91
N HIS A 197 -11.41 9.50 -2.30
CA HIS A 197 -11.99 10.61 -1.55
C HIS A 197 -11.64 10.53 -0.05
#